data_AF-A0A9P0CHJ0-F1
#
_entry.id   AF-A0A9P0CHJ0-F1
#
_cell.length_a   1.000
_cell.length_b   1.000
_cell.length_c   1.000
_cell.angle_alpha   90.00
_cell.angle_beta   90.00
_cell.angle_gamma   90.00
#
_symmetry.space_group_name_H-M   'P 1'
#
loop_
_entity.id
_entity.type
_entity.pdbx_description
1 polymer ?
#
loop_
_entity_poly.entity_id
_entity_poly.type
_entity_poly.pdbx_seq_one_letter_code
_entity_poly.pdbx_strand_id
1 'polypeptide(L)'
;MLIFFYIWLALEISNRFQILNNLFENQFSLKMQSPIYSTHTHSAYKKMNLLKEISHIRIFHDHLCEMVVAMNDIFGFVILFAVLFSLAFTLEYLIILILYVIMKHLLNGKEILVEVKYASIMWILENCIRVVTLAYTGERLSRQANRMIDICCKMMKKIDLIIGEDAKRIKSELKFTLVQISHRQPTLSAAGFFNVNFQMIGFLISSLTSYILVAVQFFQSQYALSSQRT
;
A
#
# COMPACT_ATOMS: atom_id res chain seq x y z
N MET A 1 -6.67 -18.32 1.66
CA MET A 1 -7.99 -17.69 1.94
C MET A 1 -7.84 -16.38 2.72
N LEU A 2 -7.16 -16.36 3.88
CA LEU A 2 -7.01 -15.15 4.71
C LEU A 2 -6.35 -13.96 3.98
N ILE A 3 -5.32 -14.19 3.16
CA ILE A 3 -4.66 -13.12 2.38
C ILE A 3 -5.63 -12.46 1.39
N PHE A 4 -6.50 -13.25 0.73
CA PHE A 4 -7.49 -12.70 -0.19
C PHE A 4 -8.53 -11.86 0.54
N PHE A 5 -8.98 -12.32 1.71
CA PHE A 5 -9.89 -11.55 2.56
C PHE A 5 -9.24 -10.23 3.02
N TYR A 6 -7.97 -10.28 3.43
CA TYR A 6 -7.19 -9.09 3.76
C TYR A 6 -7.09 -8.11 2.58
N ILE A 7 -6.72 -8.59 1.39
CA ILE A 7 -6.61 -7.78 0.17
C ILE A 7 -7.95 -7.12 -0.14
N TRP A 8 -9.05 -7.89 -0.07
CA TRP A 8 -10.39 -7.38 -0.31
C TRP A 8 -10.76 -6.28 0.69
N LEU A 9 -10.53 -6.51 1.99
CA LEU A 9 -10.83 -5.54 3.04
C LEU A 9 -9.99 -4.26 2.89
N ALA A 10 -8.69 -4.39 2.55
CA ALA A 10 -7.82 -3.25 2.30
C ALA A 10 -8.29 -2.43 1.09
N LEU A 11 -8.75 -3.09 0.02
CA LEU A 11 -9.33 -2.42 -1.14
C LEU A 11 -10.65 -1.72 -0.79
N GLU A 12 -11.50 -2.33 0.03
CA GLU A 12 -12.75 -1.72 0.50
C GLU A 12 -12.48 -0.46 1.34
N ILE A 13 -11.54 -0.50 2.28
CA ILE A 13 -11.14 0.70 3.05
C ILE A 13 -10.55 1.76 2.14
N SER A 14 -9.68 1.37 1.19
CA SER A 14 -9.11 2.30 0.21
C SER A 14 -10.21 2.98 -0.63
N ASN A 15 -11.23 2.23 -1.04
CA ASN A 15 -12.38 2.75 -1.77
C ASN A 15 -13.19 3.74 -0.92
N ARG A 16 -13.38 3.46 0.38
CA ARG A 16 -14.04 4.39 1.32
C ARG A 16 -13.27 5.69 1.49
N PHE A 17 -11.93 5.64 1.59
CA PHE A 17 -11.11 6.85 1.56
C PHE A 17 -11.29 7.63 0.27
N GLN A 18 -11.31 6.95 -0.87
CA GLN A 18 -11.53 7.59 -2.17
C GLN A 18 -12.90 8.27 -2.26
N ILE A 19 -13.96 7.60 -1.79
CA ILE A 19 -15.32 8.17 -1.73
C ILE A 19 -15.31 9.41 -0.82
N LEU A 20 -14.73 9.32 0.37
CA LEU A 20 -14.62 10.44 1.30
C LEU A 20 -13.90 11.63 0.68
N ASN A 21 -12.77 11.39 0.01
CA ASN A 21 -11.99 12.41 -0.69
C ASN A 21 -12.83 13.10 -1.78
N ASN A 22 -13.54 12.32 -2.59
CA ASN A 22 -14.40 12.86 -3.65
C ASN A 22 -15.57 13.66 -3.07
N LEU A 23 -16.21 13.19 -1.99
CA LEU A 23 -17.28 13.91 -1.31
C LEU A 23 -16.80 15.25 -0.76
N PHE A 24 -15.63 15.25 -0.12
CA PHE A 24 -15.02 16.46 0.42
C PHE A 24 -14.70 17.46 -0.70
N GLU A 25 -14.04 17.00 -1.77
CA GLU A 25 -13.67 17.83 -2.91
C GLU A 25 -14.90 18.43 -3.62
N ASN A 26 -15.96 17.63 -3.81
CA ASN A 26 -17.21 18.06 -4.45
C ASN A 26 -18.02 19.04 -3.58
N GLN A 27 -18.14 18.78 -2.28
CA GLN A 27 -18.87 19.68 -1.37
C GLN A 27 -18.22 21.07 -1.32
N PHE A 28 -16.90 21.13 -1.31
CA PHE A 28 -16.18 22.39 -1.29
C PHE A 28 -16.19 23.12 -2.64
N SER A 29 -16.04 22.42 -3.76
CA SER A 29 -16.04 23.05 -5.08
C SER A 29 -17.39 23.72 -5.37
N LEU A 30 -18.50 23.02 -5.12
CA LEU A 30 -19.86 23.54 -5.32
C LEU A 30 -20.15 24.75 -4.41
N LYS A 31 -19.68 24.70 -3.16
CA LYS A 31 -19.96 25.78 -2.19
C LYS A 31 -19.08 27.01 -2.38
N MET A 32 -17.87 26.86 -2.94
CA MET A 32 -16.99 27.99 -3.26
C MET A 32 -17.30 28.68 -4.58
N GLN A 33 -17.87 27.98 -5.57
CA GLN A 33 -18.23 28.58 -6.87
C GLN A 33 -19.54 29.37 -6.83
N SER A 34 -20.38 29.16 -5.81
CA SER A 34 -21.59 29.96 -5.60
C SER A 34 -21.18 31.40 -5.30
N PRO A 35 -21.53 32.38 -6.16
CA PRO A 35 -21.13 33.78 -5.96
C PRO A 35 -21.68 34.24 -4.61
N ILE A 36 -20.74 34.49 -3.70
CA ILE A 36 -20.96 35.10 -2.40
C ILE A 36 -21.40 36.54 -2.68
N TYR A 37 -22.69 36.80 -2.84
CA TYR A 37 -23.37 38.08 -2.58
C TYR A 37 -24.87 37.90 -2.79
N SER A 38 -25.60 37.51 -1.74
CA SER A 38 -26.94 38.04 -1.45
C SER A 38 -27.50 37.45 -0.15
N THR A 39 -27.90 38.36 0.74
CA THR A 39 -28.67 38.18 1.99
C THR A 39 -27.98 37.57 3.22
N HIS A 40 -27.83 38.42 4.25
CA HIS A 40 -27.09 38.18 5.49
C HIS A 40 -27.61 37.01 6.36
N THR A 41 -28.91 36.74 6.35
CA THR A 41 -29.55 35.71 7.19
C THR A 41 -29.37 34.29 6.63
N HIS A 42 -29.36 34.11 5.31
CA HIS A 42 -29.15 32.80 4.68
C HIS A 42 -27.67 32.36 4.71
N SER A 43 -26.74 33.32 4.90
CA SER A 43 -25.30 33.05 4.94
C SER A 43 -24.85 32.35 6.21
N ALA A 44 -25.42 32.69 7.37
CA ALA A 44 -25.03 32.10 8.66
C ALA A 44 -25.39 30.61 8.76
N TYR A 45 -26.58 30.23 8.28
CA TYR A 45 -27.01 28.83 8.24
C TYR A 45 -26.15 27.98 7.29
N LYS A 46 -25.84 28.50 6.09
CA LYS A 46 -24.98 27.81 5.11
C LYS A 46 -23.54 27.61 5.64
N LYS A 47 -23.03 28.56 6.44
CA LYS A 47 -21.71 28.52 7.09
C LYS A 47 -21.66 27.49 8.23
N MET A 48 -22.67 27.49 9.11
CA MET A 48 -22.76 26.51 10.20
C MET A 48 -22.86 25.09 9.66
N ASN A 49 -23.52 24.89 8.51
CA ASN A 49 -23.55 23.60 7.84
C ASN A 49 -22.19 23.18 7.28
N LEU A 50 -21.40 24.11 6.72
CA LEU A 50 -20.04 23.79 6.23
C LEU A 50 -19.09 23.37 7.35
N LEU A 51 -19.10 24.07 8.49
CA LEU A 51 -18.27 23.70 9.64
C LEU A 51 -18.66 22.32 10.20
N LYS A 52 -19.97 22.04 10.29
CA LYS A 52 -20.47 20.70 10.66
C LYS A 52 -20.01 19.64 9.69
N GLU A 53 -20.06 19.89 8.39
CA GLU A 53 -19.60 18.95 7.36
C GLU A 53 -18.09 18.66 7.46
N ILE A 54 -17.24 19.68 7.66
CA ILE A 54 -15.80 19.48 7.88
C ILE A 54 -15.57 18.57 9.11
N SER A 55 -16.28 18.84 10.21
CA SER A 55 -16.19 18.02 11.41
C SER A 55 -16.66 16.58 11.15
N HIS A 56 -17.73 16.37 10.39
CA HIS A 56 -18.22 15.03 10.04
C HIS A 56 -17.21 14.27 9.19
N ILE A 57 -16.60 14.92 8.21
CA ILE A 57 -15.58 14.33 7.34
C ILE A 57 -14.34 13.95 8.15
N ARG A 58 -13.95 14.79 9.11
CA ARG A 58 -12.86 14.49 10.05
C ARG A 58 -13.15 13.25 10.89
N ILE A 59 -14.35 13.15 11.48
CA ILE A 59 -14.77 11.98 12.25
C ILE A 59 -14.75 10.73 11.38
N PHE A 60 -15.27 10.81 10.16
CA PHE A 60 -15.28 9.67 9.25
C PHE A 60 -13.87 9.24 8.82
N HIS A 61 -12.98 10.19 8.55
CA HIS A 61 -11.57 9.90 8.31
C HIS A 61 -10.92 9.21 9.51
N ASP A 62 -11.22 9.67 10.73
CA ASP A 62 -10.69 9.08 11.96
C ASP A 62 -11.10 7.62 12.11
N HIS A 63 -12.37 7.31 11.88
CA HIS A 63 -12.86 5.93 11.87
C HIS A 63 -12.22 5.07 10.80
N LEU A 64 -11.99 5.59 9.59
CA LEU A 64 -11.26 4.84 8.56
C LEU A 64 -9.81 4.56 8.99
N CYS A 65 -9.14 5.51 9.65
CA CYS A 65 -7.82 5.26 10.24
C CYS A 65 -7.86 4.17 11.32
N GLU A 66 -8.86 4.20 12.22
CA GLU A 66 -9.05 3.16 13.23
C GLU A 66 -9.27 1.78 12.61
N MET A 67 -10.01 1.69 11.50
CA MET A 67 -10.18 0.44 10.77
C MET A 67 -8.84 -0.08 10.20
N VAL A 68 -7.96 0.81 9.72
CA VAL A 68 -6.62 0.43 9.26
C VAL A 68 -5.76 -0.10 10.42
N VAL A 69 -5.84 0.53 11.59
CA VAL A 69 -5.15 0.05 12.80
C VAL A 69 -5.67 -1.34 13.18
N ALA A 70 -6.98 -1.52 13.27
CA ALA A 70 -7.59 -2.82 13.56
C ALA A 70 -7.20 -3.90 12.53
N MET A 71 -7.10 -3.53 11.24
CA MET A 71 -6.61 -4.43 10.20
C MET A 71 -5.16 -4.86 10.45
N ASN A 72 -4.28 -3.93 10.81
CA ASN A 72 -2.89 -4.22 11.12
C ASN A 72 -2.78 -5.12 12.36
N ASP A 73 -3.61 -4.91 13.38
CA ASP A 73 -3.59 -5.72 14.60
C ASP A 73 -4.06 -7.15 14.34
N ILE A 74 -5.09 -7.34 13.51
CA ILE A 74 -5.64 -8.66 13.20
C ILE A 74 -4.78 -9.42 12.19
N PHE A 75 -4.35 -8.74 11.11
CA PHE A 75 -3.67 -9.39 9.98
C PHE A 75 -2.17 -9.20 9.97
N GLY A 76 -1.59 -8.39 10.86
CA GLY A 76 -0.16 -8.04 10.84
C GLY A 76 0.76 -9.27 10.80
N PHE A 77 0.51 -10.25 11.68
CA PHE A 77 1.27 -11.51 11.69
C PHE A 77 0.96 -12.39 10.48
N VAL A 78 -0.28 -12.40 10.02
CA VAL A 78 -0.68 -13.17 8.82
C VAL A 78 0.08 -12.66 7.60
N ILE A 79 0.19 -11.34 7.45
CA ILE A 79 0.96 -10.69 6.38
C ILE A 79 2.45 -11.01 6.53
N LEU A 80 3.00 -10.89 7.74
CA LEU A 80 4.40 -11.20 8.02
C LEU A 80 4.76 -12.62 7.57
N PHE A 81 4.03 -13.62 8.04
CA PHE A 81 4.27 -15.00 7.66
C PHE A 81 4.00 -15.25 6.18
N ALA A 82 2.97 -14.64 5.60
CA ALA A 82 2.70 -14.74 4.17
C ALA A 82 3.89 -14.27 3.32
N VAL A 83 4.49 -13.12 3.67
CA VAL A 83 5.64 -12.57 2.96
C VAL A 83 6.88 -13.44 3.18
N LEU A 84 7.14 -13.89 4.40
CA LEU A 84 8.27 -14.78 4.71
C LEU A 84 8.17 -16.12 3.96
N PHE A 85 6.99 -16.75 3.95
CA PHE A 85 6.78 -17.98 3.20
C PHE A 85 6.90 -17.76 1.69
N SER A 86 6.34 -16.67 1.16
CA SER A 86 6.52 -16.34 -0.26
C SER A 86 7.99 -16.10 -0.62
N LEU A 87 8.79 -15.47 0.26
CA LEU A 87 10.23 -15.33 0.07
C LEU A 87 10.93 -16.70 0.06
N ALA A 88 10.63 -17.56 1.05
CA ALA A 88 11.24 -18.89 1.18
C ALA A 88 10.91 -19.78 -0.03
N PHE A 89 9.64 -19.86 -0.44
CA PHE A 89 9.24 -20.63 -1.63
C PHE A 89 9.86 -20.07 -2.90
N THR A 90 9.88 -18.74 -3.07
CA THR A 90 10.52 -18.13 -4.24
C THR A 90 12.01 -18.50 -4.31
N LEU A 91 12.70 -18.48 -3.17
CA LEU A 91 14.11 -18.88 -3.07
C LEU A 91 14.29 -20.37 -3.38
N GLU A 92 13.45 -21.25 -2.82
CA GLU A 92 13.48 -22.69 -3.07
C GLU A 92 13.34 -23.02 -4.57
N TYR A 93 12.32 -22.47 -5.23
CA TYR A 93 12.10 -22.70 -6.66
C TYR A 93 13.18 -22.07 -7.54
N LEU A 94 13.80 -20.95 -7.11
CA LEU A 94 14.96 -20.39 -7.81
C LEU A 94 16.18 -21.30 -7.69
N ILE A 95 16.43 -21.89 -6.53
CA ILE A 95 17.51 -22.87 -6.34
C ILE A 95 17.27 -24.11 -7.20
N ILE A 96 16.04 -24.65 -7.22
CA ILE A 96 15.67 -25.78 -8.08
C ILE A 96 15.92 -25.44 -9.56
N LEU A 97 15.57 -24.22 -9.98
CA LEU A 97 15.81 -23.77 -11.36
C LEU A 97 17.31 -23.67 -11.68
N ILE A 98 18.13 -23.17 -10.76
CA ILE A 98 19.60 -23.11 -10.92
C ILE A 98 20.18 -24.52 -11.02
N LEU A 99 19.79 -25.42 -10.11
CA LEU A 99 20.21 -26.82 -10.13
C LEU A 99 19.80 -27.51 -11.43
N TYR A 100 18.60 -27.24 -11.95
CA TYR A 100 18.17 -27.72 -13.26
C TYR A 100 19.11 -27.24 -14.38
N VAL A 101 19.47 -25.96 -14.41
CA VAL A 101 20.36 -25.41 -15.44
C VAL A 101 21.73 -26.09 -15.39
N ILE A 102 22.26 -26.31 -14.19
CA ILE A 102 23.54 -26.97 -13.99
C ILE A 102 23.47 -28.46 -14.37
N MET A 103 22.48 -29.20 -13.87
CA MET A 103 22.34 -30.65 -14.09
C MET A 103 21.95 -31.00 -15.52
N LYS A 104 21.24 -30.12 -16.23
CA LYS A 104 20.96 -30.27 -17.67
C LYS A 104 22.24 -30.42 -18.50
N HIS A 105 23.32 -29.79 -18.06
CA HIS A 105 24.62 -29.94 -18.72
C HIS A 105 25.24 -31.34 -18.51
N LEU A 106 24.85 -32.06 -17.44
CA LEU A 106 25.38 -33.38 -17.09
C LEU A 106 24.51 -34.55 -17.60
N LEU A 107 23.19 -34.37 -17.60
CA LEU A 107 22.23 -35.44 -17.92
C LEU A 107 21.56 -35.09 -19.26
N ASN A 108 21.96 -35.79 -20.34
CA ASN A 108 21.39 -35.66 -21.69
C ASN A 108 19.86 -35.87 -21.72
N GLY A 109 19.11 -34.80 -21.40
CA GLY A 109 17.78 -34.49 -21.91
C GLY A 109 16.67 -35.52 -21.66
N LYS A 110 16.33 -35.83 -20.40
CA LYS A 110 15.06 -36.52 -20.08
C LYS A 110 13.88 -35.55 -20.01
N GLU A 111 12.71 -35.96 -20.51
CA GLU A 111 11.46 -35.19 -20.51
C GLU A 111 11.03 -34.68 -19.12
N ILE A 112 11.31 -35.45 -18.06
CA ILE A 112 11.03 -35.10 -16.65
C ILE A 112 11.63 -33.75 -16.24
N LEU A 113 12.79 -33.40 -16.81
CA LEU A 113 13.48 -32.14 -16.50
C LEU A 113 12.70 -30.93 -17.04
N VAL A 114 11.97 -31.08 -18.14
CA VAL A 114 11.20 -29.98 -18.76
C VAL A 114 10.01 -29.58 -17.89
N GLU A 115 9.30 -30.54 -17.29
CA GLU A 115 8.16 -30.29 -16.41
C GLU A 115 8.58 -29.51 -15.15
N VAL A 116 9.70 -29.89 -14.54
CA VAL A 116 10.23 -29.21 -13.33
C VAL A 116 10.56 -27.74 -13.61
N LYS A 117 11.11 -27.43 -14.79
CA LYS A 117 11.39 -26.04 -15.20
C LYS A 117 10.11 -25.22 -15.25
N TYR A 118 9.09 -25.70 -15.95
CA TYR A 118 7.83 -24.96 -16.11
C TYR A 118 7.09 -24.82 -14.77
N ALA A 119 7.07 -25.88 -13.97
CA ALA A 119 6.50 -25.83 -12.62
C ALA A 119 7.19 -24.76 -11.77
N SER A 120 8.53 -24.74 -11.74
CA SER A 120 9.30 -23.76 -10.95
C SER A 120 9.01 -22.32 -11.38
N ILE A 121 8.96 -22.06 -12.70
CA ILE A 121 8.65 -20.72 -13.23
C ILE A 121 7.23 -20.30 -12.84
N MET A 122 6.25 -21.19 -12.96
CA MET A 122 4.87 -20.90 -12.58
C MET A 122 4.74 -20.58 -11.09
N TRP A 123 5.39 -21.36 -10.22
CA TRP A 123 5.38 -21.11 -8.77
C TRP A 123 6.06 -19.79 -8.38
N ILE A 124 7.16 -19.44 -9.04
CA ILE A 124 7.83 -18.15 -8.83
C ILE A 124 6.89 -17.00 -9.26
N LEU A 125 6.28 -17.10 -10.44
CA LEU A 125 5.36 -16.08 -10.95
C LEU A 125 4.14 -15.91 -10.03
N GLU A 126 3.56 -17.00 -9.54
CA GLU A 126 2.43 -16.94 -8.62
C GLU A 126 2.81 -16.20 -7.31
N ASN A 127 3.96 -16.53 -6.72
CA ASN A 127 4.44 -15.87 -5.51
C ASN A 127 4.73 -14.38 -5.75
N CYS A 128 5.35 -14.04 -6.89
CA CYS A 128 5.58 -12.65 -7.30
C CYS A 128 4.26 -11.87 -7.42
N ILE A 129 3.25 -12.42 -8.10
CA ILE A 129 1.94 -11.78 -8.26
C ILE A 129 1.28 -11.55 -6.91
N ARG A 130 1.37 -12.53 -6.00
CA ARG A 130 0.80 -12.44 -4.65
C ARG A 130 1.43 -11.30 -3.84
N VAL A 131 2.76 -11.22 -3.83
CA VAL A 131 3.51 -10.16 -3.13
C VAL A 131 3.27 -8.79 -3.77
N VAL A 132 3.24 -8.70 -5.10
CA VAL A 132 2.97 -7.45 -5.83
C VAL A 132 1.56 -6.94 -5.54
N THR A 133 0.57 -7.83 -5.53
CA THR A 133 -0.82 -7.45 -5.22
C THR A 133 -0.94 -6.94 -3.79
N LEU A 134 -0.29 -7.61 -2.84
CA LEU A 134 -0.22 -7.18 -1.46
C LEU A 134 0.39 -5.77 -1.34
N ALA A 135 1.57 -5.55 -1.93
CA ALA A 135 2.23 -4.25 -1.96
C ALA A 135 1.38 -3.16 -2.63
N TYR A 136 0.74 -3.48 -3.76
CA TYR A 136 -0.14 -2.57 -4.49
C TYR A 136 -1.33 -2.13 -3.63
N THR A 137 -1.96 -3.06 -2.90
CA THR A 137 -3.10 -2.71 -2.03
C THR A 137 -2.70 -1.77 -0.91
N GLY A 138 -1.58 -2.02 -0.23
CA GLY A 138 -1.11 -1.13 0.84
C GLY A 138 -0.65 0.23 0.35
N GLU A 139 0.05 0.28 -0.79
CA GLU A 139 0.40 1.54 -1.45
C GLU A 139 -0.85 2.33 -1.85
N ARG A 140 -1.84 1.68 -2.46
CA ARG A 140 -3.09 2.31 -2.88
C ARG A 140 -3.86 2.86 -1.68
N LEU A 141 -3.97 2.10 -0.59
CA LEU A 141 -4.63 2.55 0.64
C LEU A 141 -3.94 3.77 1.23
N SER A 142 -2.62 3.70 1.43
CA SER A 142 -1.83 4.81 1.98
C SER A 142 -1.97 6.06 1.11
N ARG A 143 -1.91 5.91 -0.22
CA ARG A 143 -2.08 7.02 -1.15
C ARG A 143 -3.46 7.67 -1.08
N GLN A 144 -4.53 6.88 -0.99
CA GLN A 144 -5.88 7.43 -0.87
C GLN A 144 -6.10 8.11 0.47
N ALA A 145 -5.58 7.55 1.57
CA ALA A 145 -5.68 8.21 2.86
C ALA A 145 -4.91 9.55 2.89
N ASN A 146 -3.69 9.57 2.36
CA ASN A 146 -2.84 10.76 2.35
C ASN A 146 -3.30 11.82 1.33
N ARG A 147 -4.07 11.44 0.30
CA ARG A 147 -4.64 12.40 -0.67
C ARG A 147 -5.52 13.47 0.01
N MET A 148 -6.12 13.17 1.16
CA MET A 148 -6.91 14.15 1.91
C MET A 148 -6.08 15.38 2.32
N ILE A 149 -4.79 15.19 2.61
CA ILE A 149 -3.84 16.27 2.94
C ILE A 149 -3.75 17.26 1.77
N ASP A 150 -3.58 16.75 0.55
CA ASP A 150 -3.50 17.58 -0.65
C ASP A 150 -4.79 18.35 -0.90
N ILE A 151 -5.93 17.71 -0.66
CA ILE A 151 -7.25 18.32 -0.81
C ILE A 151 -7.41 19.45 0.23
N CYS A 152 -7.13 19.21 1.50
CA CYS A 152 -7.14 20.23 2.55
C CYS A 152 -6.22 21.41 2.20
N CYS A 153 -4.98 21.14 1.74
CA CYS A 153 -4.04 22.18 1.32
C CYS A 153 -4.56 23.01 0.15
N LYS A 154 -5.14 22.37 -0.88
CA LYS A 154 -5.76 23.07 -2.01
C LYS A 154 -6.94 23.94 -1.56
N MET A 155 -7.76 23.44 -0.64
CA MET A 155 -8.89 24.18 -0.09
C MET A 155 -8.45 25.39 0.74
N MET A 156 -7.42 25.24 1.59
CA MET A 156 -6.85 26.35 2.36
C MET A 156 -6.41 27.49 1.44
N LYS A 157 -5.70 27.18 0.34
CA LYS A 157 -5.26 28.17 -0.64
C LYS A 157 -6.43 28.93 -1.29
N LYS A 158 -7.55 28.25 -1.54
CA LYS A 158 -8.77 28.91 -2.09
C LYS A 158 -9.44 29.82 -1.06
N ILE A 159 -9.47 29.42 0.22
CA ILE A 159 -10.03 30.24 1.30
C ILE A 159 -9.20 31.51 1.53
N ASP A 160 -7.88 31.46 1.33
CA ASP A 160 -7.00 32.62 1.48
C ASP A 160 -7.31 33.77 0.51
N LEU A 161 -8.03 33.49 -0.58
CA LEU A 161 -8.51 34.50 -1.52
C LEU A 161 -9.78 35.21 -1.03
N ILE A 162 -10.43 34.71 0.02
CA ILE A 162 -11.69 35.24 0.56
C ILE A 162 -11.41 36.06 1.81
N ILE A 163 -11.89 37.30 1.83
CA ILE A 163 -11.76 38.21 2.96
C ILE A 163 -13.00 38.11 3.85
N GLY A 164 -12.82 37.77 5.13
CA GLY A 164 -13.91 37.76 6.13
C GLY A 164 -13.56 36.99 7.41
N GLU A 165 -14.22 37.32 8.51
CA GLU A 165 -14.03 36.61 9.79
C GLU A 165 -14.45 35.13 9.71
N ASP A 166 -15.49 34.83 8.94
CA ASP A 166 -15.96 33.47 8.72
C ASP A 166 -14.95 32.61 7.93
N ALA A 167 -14.26 33.22 6.95
CA ALA A 167 -13.21 32.55 6.20
C ALA A 167 -12.04 32.18 7.15
N LYS A 168 -11.73 33.03 8.13
CA LYS A 168 -10.73 32.72 9.17
C LYS A 168 -11.16 31.53 10.04
N ARG A 169 -12.44 31.45 10.43
CA ARG A 169 -12.96 30.32 11.23
C ARG A 169 -12.89 29.01 10.45
N ILE A 170 -13.38 28.98 9.21
CA ILE A 170 -13.31 27.79 8.34
C ILE A 170 -11.84 27.38 8.11
N LYS A 171 -10.95 28.35 7.87
CA LYS A 171 -9.51 28.09 7.72
C LYS A 171 -8.91 27.47 8.99
N SER A 172 -9.30 27.95 10.18
CA SER A 172 -8.81 27.38 11.44
C SER A 172 -9.25 25.93 11.62
N GLU A 173 -10.49 25.61 11.30
CA GLU A 173 -11.04 24.25 11.39
C GLU A 173 -10.39 23.31 10.37
N LEU A 174 -10.17 23.79 9.15
CA LEU A 174 -9.47 23.05 8.12
C LEU A 174 -7.99 22.82 8.47
N LYS A 175 -7.34 23.80 9.10
CA LYS A 175 -5.96 23.67 9.59
C LYS A 175 -5.88 22.62 10.71
N PHE A 176 -6.83 22.63 11.64
CA PHE A 176 -6.91 21.60 12.67
C PHE A 176 -7.10 20.20 12.06
N THR A 177 -8.01 20.09 11.11
CA THR A 177 -8.26 18.84 10.37
C THR A 177 -7.02 18.36 9.61
N LEU A 178 -6.31 19.26 8.93
CA LEU A 178 -5.05 18.97 8.25
C LEU A 178 -4.00 18.43 9.21
N VAL A 179 -3.80 19.07 10.37
CA VAL A 179 -2.83 18.61 11.38
C VAL A 179 -3.16 17.19 11.86
N GLN A 180 -4.42 16.90 12.13
CA GLN A 180 -4.86 15.56 12.57
C GLN A 180 -4.58 14.50 11.50
N ILE A 181 -4.95 14.77 10.24
CA ILE A 181 -4.75 13.84 9.12
C ILE A 181 -3.25 13.61 8.86
N SER A 182 -2.46 14.69 8.86
CA SER A 182 -1.01 14.64 8.65
C SER A 182 -0.27 13.87 9.74
N HIS A 183 -0.83 13.74 10.94
CA HIS A 183 -0.21 12.97 12.01
C HIS A 183 -0.50 11.47 11.93
N ARG A 184 -1.71 11.07 11.50
CA ARG A 184 -2.11 9.65 11.49
C ARG A 184 -1.55 8.83 10.32
N GLN A 185 -1.41 9.42 9.13
CA GLN A 185 -0.88 8.80 7.89
C GLN A 185 -1.03 7.26 7.84
N PRO A 186 -2.26 6.73 7.75
CA PRO A 186 -2.49 5.31 7.97
C PRO A 186 -1.80 4.48 6.88
N THR A 187 -0.95 3.56 7.31
CA THR A 187 -0.25 2.60 6.45
C THR A 187 -0.60 1.19 6.88
N LEU A 188 -0.68 0.29 5.89
CA LEU A 188 -0.74 -1.14 6.18
C LEU A 188 0.64 -1.62 6.62
N SER A 189 0.70 -2.38 7.71
CA SER A 189 1.95 -2.88 8.28
C SER A 189 1.85 -4.34 8.69
N ALA A 190 2.97 -5.06 8.56
CA ALA A 190 3.09 -6.44 8.99
C ALA A 190 3.56 -6.49 10.45
N ALA A 191 2.62 -6.36 11.40
CA ALA A 191 2.90 -6.40 12.85
C ALA A 191 4.03 -5.45 13.29
N GLY A 192 4.14 -4.28 12.64
CA GLY A 192 5.18 -3.28 12.92
C GLY A 192 6.58 -3.58 12.35
N PHE A 193 6.82 -4.75 11.72
CA PHE A 193 8.12 -5.09 11.14
C PHE A 193 8.43 -4.28 9.89
N PHE A 194 7.45 -4.16 8.99
CA PHE A 194 7.58 -3.38 7.76
C PHE A 194 6.22 -2.87 7.27
N ASN A 195 6.27 -1.79 6.49
CA ASN A 195 5.11 -1.27 5.78
C ASN A 195 4.85 -2.08 4.51
N VAL A 196 3.58 -2.38 4.26
CA VAL A 196 3.13 -3.10 3.07
C VAL A 196 3.01 -2.10 1.92
N ASN A 197 4.10 -1.88 1.20
CA ASN A 197 4.17 -0.95 0.06
C ASN A 197 5.18 -1.45 -0.99
N PHE A 198 5.44 -0.67 -2.04
CA PHE A 198 6.42 -1.07 -3.06
C PHE A 198 7.87 -1.13 -2.57
N GLN A 199 8.22 -0.45 -1.48
CA GLN A 199 9.57 -0.55 -0.88
C GLN A 199 9.83 -1.97 -0.36
N MET A 200 8.81 -2.63 0.20
CA MET A 200 8.87 -4.05 0.59
C MET A 200 9.33 -4.95 -0.57
N ILE A 201 8.83 -4.72 -1.79
CA ILE A 201 9.26 -5.51 -2.96
C ILE A 201 10.75 -5.30 -3.24
N GLY A 202 11.23 -4.06 -3.17
CA GLY A 202 12.66 -3.75 -3.32
C GLY A 202 13.52 -4.51 -2.32
N PHE A 203 13.12 -4.56 -1.05
CA PHE A 203 13.80 -5.35 -0.03
C PHE A 203 13.79 -6.85 -0.32
N LEU A 204 12.67 -7.40 -0.79
CA LEU A 204 12.56 -8.83 -1.14
C LEU A 204 13.46 -9.18 -2.34
N ILE A 205 13.46 -8.38 -3.40
CA ILE A 205 14.32 -8.58 -4.57
C ILE A 205 15.80 -8.52 -4.17
N SER A 206 16.18 -7.53 -3.35
CA SER A 206 17.55 -7.42 -2.85
C SER A 206 17.95 -8.65 -2.04
N SER A 207 17.07 -9.12 -1.14
CA SER A 207 17.33 -10.29 -0.30
C SER A 207 17.48 -11.56 -1.15
N LEU A 208 16.56 -11.80 -2.10
CA LEU A 208 16.62 -12.92 -3.03
C LEU A 208 17.92 -12.90 -3.85
N THR A 209 18.29 -11.74 -4.38
CA THR A 209 19.51 -11.57 -5.17
C THR A 209 20.75 -11.94 -4.35
N SER A 210 20.84 -11.44 -3.10
CA SER A 210 21.93 -11.77 -2.19
C SER A 210 22.02 -13.27 -1.90
N TYR A 211 20.89 -13.93 -1.60
CA TYR A 211 20.88 -15.37 -1.34
C TYR A 211 21.26 -16.21 -2.58
N ILE A 212 20.79 -15.82 -3.77
CA ILE A 212 21.11 -16.50 -5.02
C ILE A 212 22.60 -16.39 -5.33
N LEU A 213 23.20 -15.21 -5.16
CA LEU A 213 24.64 -15.03 -5.36
C LEU A 213 25.46 -15.96 -4.47
N VAL A 214 25.09 -16.05 -3.19
CA VAL A 214 25.74 -16.96 -2.23
C VAL A 214 25.55 -18.41 -2.65
N ALA A 215 24.33 -18.82 -3.02
CA ALA A 215 24.06 -20.19 -3.47
C ALA A 215 24.87 -20.57 -4.72
N VAL A 216 24.94 -19.68 -5.72
CA VAL A 216 25.72 -19.88 -6.95
C VAL A 216 27.21 -20.02 -6.62
N GLN A 217 27.75 -19.16 -5.75
CA GLN A 217 29.15 -19.27 -5.30
C GLN A 217 29.45 -20.61 -4.62
N PHE A 218 28.56 -21.07 -3.74
CA PHE A 218 28.70 -22.38 -3.10
C PHE A 218 28.68 -23.51 -4.13
N PHE A 219 27.74 -23.51 -5.08
CA PHE A 219 27.70 -24.52 -6.12
C PHE A 219 28.96 -24.52 -7.00
N GLN A 220 29.41 -23.35 -7.46
CA GLN A 220 30.65 -23.23 -8.24
C GLN A 220 31.88 -23.79 -7.50
N SER A 221 32.01 -23.47 -6.21
CA SER A 221 33.11 -23.99 -5.38
C SER A 221 33.08 -25.52 -5.26
N GLN A 222 31.90 -26.12 -5.10
CA GLN A 222 31.76 -27.57 -5.03
C GLN A 222 32.06 -28.24 -6.38
N TYR A 223 31.62 -27.63 -7.49
CA TYR A 223 31.94 -28.11 -8.83
C TYR A 223 33.45 -28.15 -9.09
N ALA A 224 34.17 -27.07 -8.75
CA ALA A 224 35.62 -27.02 -8.91
C ALA A 224 36.33 -28.13 -8.12
N LEU A 225 35.87 -28.43 -6.89
CA LEU A 225 36.42 -29.52 -6.08
C LEU A 225 36.11 -30.91 -6.66
N SER A 226 34.93 -31.12 -7.23
CA SER A 226 34.56 -32.40 -7.84
C SER A 226 35.37 -32.70 -9.11
N SER A 227 35.69 -31.67 -9.91
CA SER A 227 36.48 -31.82 -11.15
C SER A 227 37.96 -32.12 -10.91
N GLN A 228 38.51 -31.84 -9.71
CA GLN A 228 39.90 -32.17 -9.36
C GLN A 228 40.07 -33.60 -8.84
N ARG A 229 38.97 -34.29 -8.48
CA ARG A 229 38.99 -35.67 -7.96
C ARG A 229 38.81 -36.74 -9.03
N THR A 230 38.36 -36.36 -10.22
CA THR A 230 38.29 -37.20 -11.43
C THR A 230 39.51 -37.01 -12.29
#